data_AF-A0A9X3WQR7-F1
#
_entry.id   AF-A0A9X3WQR7-F1
#
_cell.length_a   1.000
_cell.length_b   1.000
_cell.length_c   1.000
_cell.angle_alpha   90.00
_cell.angle_beta   90.00
_cell.angle_gamma   90.00
#
_symmetry.space_group_name_H-M   'P 1'
#
loop_
_entity.id
_entity.type
_entity.pdbx_description
1 polymer ?
#
loop_
_entity_poly.entity_id
_entity_poly.type
_entity_poly.pdbx_seq_one_letter_code
_entity_poly.pdbx_strand_id
1 'polypeptide(L)'
;MTFDFYTVNSQFTIGENTVARNGEVIAEGNIFLFQLLFGFPAILMVSQNPSEKPKIIRTSQVKSVLPIYEFFDGQQQPLKQTFKIVFEKENKKNSFTVLAVDLAHALQLVRGLYDNPKVLSTTLIGKAEKSSNRGNAVC
;
A
#
# COMPACT_ATOMS: atom_id res chain seq x y z
N MET A 1 16.79 -4.29 -8.30
CA MET A 1 15.36 -4.48 -8.67
C MET A 1 14.73 -3.11 -8.80
N THR A 2 13.89 -2.88 -9.82
CA THR A 2 13.24 -1.59 -10.04
C THR A 2 11.74 -1.77 -10.15
N PHE A 3 10.96 -0.91 -9.51
CA PHE A 3 9.50 -0.92 -9.64
C PHE A 3 8.89 0.46 -9.50
N ASP A 4 7.66 0.60 -10.00
CA ASP A 4 6.90 1.85 -9.94
C ASP A 4 5.71 1.76 -8.98
N PHE A 5 5.39 2.90 -8.37
CA PHE A 5 4.09 3.14 -7.78
C PHE A 5 3.59 4.54 -8.11
N TYR A 6 2.28 4.72 -8.01
CA TYR A 6 1.61 5.92 -8.48
C TYR A 6 0.83 6.55 -7.35
N THR A 7 0.87 7.88 -7.31
CA THR A 7 -0.02 8.72 -6.53
C THR A 7 -0.91 9.52 -7.48
N VAL A 8 -1.75 10.42 -6.97
CA VAL A 8 -2.63 11.25 -7.82
C VAL A 8 -1.84 12.09 -8.84
N ASN A 9 -0.71 12.66 -8.41
CA ASN A 9 0.03 13.66 -9.19
C ASN A 9 1.46 13.24 -9.53
N SER A 10 1.87 12.03 -9.18
CA SER A 10 3.26 11.62 -9.36
C SER A 10 3.40 10.12 -9.55
N GLN A 11 4.25 9.76 -10.49
CA GLN A 11 4.89 8.46 -10.59
C GLN A 11 6.14 8.47 -9.72
N PHE A 12 6.33 7.43 -8.93
CA PHE A 12 7.55 7.17 -8.19
C PHE A 12 8.19 5.89 -8.69
N THR A 13 9.50 5.92 -8.92
CA THR A 13 10.29 4.76 -9.32
C THR A 13 11.28 4.46 -8.22
N ILE A 14 11.22 3.25 -7.66
CA ILE A 14 12.17 2.74 -6.69
C ILE A 14 13.19 1.90 -7.44
N GLY A 15 14.42 2.37 -7.49
CA GLY A 15 15.58 1.61 -7.97
C GLY A 15 16.26 0.85 -6.83
N GLU A 16 17.44 0.31 -7.11
CA GLU A 16 18.25 -0.39 -6.11
C GLU A 16 18.77 0.55 -5.01
N ASN A 17 19.20 1.74 -5.40
CA ASN A 17 19.77 2.75 -4.53
C ASN A 17 19.26 4.17 -4.85
N THR A 18 18.22 4.30 -5.67
CA THR A 18 17.66 5.60 -6.06
C THR A 18 16.15 5.63 -5.92
N VAL A 19 15.63 6.81 -5.61
CA VAL A 19 14.20 7.12 -5.62
C VAL A 19 13.98 8.25 -6.61
N ALA A 20 13.21 8.01 -7.66
CA ALA A 20 12.84 9.03 -8.62
C ALA A 20 11.36 9.40 -8.50
N ARG A 21 11.02 10.65 -8.80
CA ARG A 21 9.66 11.19 -8.90
C ARG A 21 9.50 11.86 -10.25
N ASN A 22 8.55 11.37 -11.06
CA ASN A 22 8.30 11.87 -12.42
C ASN A 22 9.58 11.88 -13.30
N GLY A 23 10.42 10.86 -13.15
CA GLY A 23 11.69 10.74 -13.88
C GLY A 23 12.89 11.49 -13.29
N GLU A 24 12.69 12.34 -12.28
CA GLU A 24 13.77 13.07 -11.60
C GLU A 24 14.20 12.33 -10.32
N VAL A 25 15.51 12.10 -10.13
CA VAL A 25 16.04 11.49 -8.91
C VAL A 25 15.90 12.47 -7.74
N ILE A 26 15.15 12.09 -6.72
CA ILE A 26 14.90 12.91 -5.52
C ILE A 26 15.68 12.43 -4.29
N ALA A 27 16.23 11.23 -4.32
CA ALA A 27 17.12 10.70 -3.28
C ALA A 27 17.95 9.52 -3.80
N GLU A 28 19.14 9.35 -3.21
CA GLU A 28 20.06 8.24 -3.47
C GLU A 28 20.57 7.70 -2.13
N GLY A 29 20.78 6.38 -2.04
CA GLY A 29 21.26 5.68 -0.85
C GLY A 29 20.56 4.35 -0.62
N ASN A 30 20.76 3.76 0.56
CA ASN A 30 20.07 2.56 1.01
C ASN A 30 18.60 2.88 1.29
N ILE A 31 17.69 2.20 0.59
CA ILE A 31 16.25 2.45 0.66
C ILE A 31 15.59 1.40 1.57
N PHE A 32 14.84 1.89 2.55
CA PHE A 32 13.96 1.08 3.37
C PHE A 32 12.51 1.51 3.18
N LEU A 33 11.66 0.58 2.75
CA LEU A 33 10.24 0.81 2.51
C LEU A 33 9.44 0.42 3.75
N PHE A 34 9.08 1.41 4.56
CA PHE A 34 8.29 1.16 5.77
C PHE A 34 6.81 0.92 5.41
N GLN A 35 6.26 1.73 4.52
CA GLN A 35 4.87 1.63 4.09
C GLN A 35 4.75 1.97 2.61
N LEU A 36 4.17 1.06 1.83
CA LEU A 36 3.84 1.26 0.43
C LEU A 36 2.63 0.39 0.11
N LEU A 37 1.44 0.98 0.20
CA LEU A 37 0.21 0.21 0.06
C LEU A 37 -0.91 1.09 -0.50
N PHE A 38 -1.74 0.53 -1.38
CA PHE A 38 -2.85 1.26 -1.99
C PHE A 38 -3.73 1.90 -0.90
N GLY A 39 -4.13 3.15 -1.09
CA GLY A 39 -5.00 3.83 -0.14
C GLY A 39 -4.29 4.49 1.05
N PHE A 40 -3.00 4.26 1.27
CA PHE A 40 -2.21 5.01 2.25
C PHE A 40 -1.10 5.84 1.61
N PRO A 41 -0.61 6.89 2.28
CA PRO A 41 0.67 7.51 1.96
C PRO A 41 1.80 6.47 1.97
N ALA A 42 2.71 6.54 1.00
CA ALA A 42 3.96 5.80 1.09
C ALA A 42 4.90 6.50 2.09
N ILE A 43 5.66 5.70 2.83
CA ILE A 43 6.67 6.13 3.79
C ILE A 43 7.93 5.31 3.50
N LEU A 44 8.97 6.00 3.07
CA LEU A 44 10.26 5.40 2.74
C LEU A 44 11.40 6.20 3.36
N MET A 45 12.44 5.49 3.76
CA MET A 45 13.62 6.03 4.41
C MET A 45 14.83 5.78 3.52
N VAL A 46 15.62 6.82 3.25
CA VAL A 46 16.82 6.73 2.42
C VAL A 46 18.03 7.17 3.24
N SER A 47 19.03 6.31 3.38
CA SER A 47 20.27 6.60 4.12
C SER A 47 21.47 6.51 3.18
N GLN A 48 22.25 7.58 3.08
CA GLN A 48 23.50 7.59 2.32
C GLN A 48 24.64 6.97 3.14
N ASN A 49 24.71 7.31 4.41
CA ASN A 49 25.72 6.84 5.36
C ASN A 49 25.05 6.31 6.64
N PRO A 50 25.56 5.24 7.27
CA PRO A 50 25.02 4.70 8.53
C PRO A 50 25.05 5.69 9.70
N SER A 51 25.97 6.65 9.66
CA SER A 51 26.16 7.66 10.71
C SER A 51 25.24 8.87 10.55
N GLU A 52 24.53 8.99 9.42
CA GLU A 52 23.64 10.11 9.14
C GLU A 52 22.17 9.73 9.35
N LYS A 53 21.39 10.72 9.77
CA LYS A 53 19.94 10.53 9.92
C LYS A 53 19.32 10.27 8.54
N PRO A 54 18.50 9.21 8.37
CA PRO A 54 17.88 8.92 7.09
C PRO A 54 16.92 10.03 6.65
N LYS A 55 16.90 10.30 5.35
CA LYS A 55 15.90 11.15 4.70
C LYS A 55 14.58 10.40 4.66
N ILE A 56 13.55 10.95 5.28
CA ILE A 56 12.19 10.40 5.23
C ILE A 56 11.45 11.04 4.07
N ILE A 57 10.99 10.22 3.12
CA ILE A 57 10.11 10.63 2.04
C ILE A 57 8.70 10.14 2.35
N ARG A 58 7.76 11.08 2.41
CA ARG A 58 6.34 10.82 2.61
C ARG A 58 5.58 11.30 1.38
N THR A 59 4.76 10.44 0.78
CA THR A 59 4.00 10.79 -0.44
C THR A 59 2.56 11.13 -0.11
N SER A 60 1.80 11.63 -1.09
CA SER A 60 0.35 11.54 -1.05
C SER A 60 -0.12 10.08 -1.13
N GLN A 61 -1.43 9.85 -0.98
CA GLN A 61 -2.03 8.53 -1.06
C GLN A 61 -1.61 7.77 -2.33
N VAL A 62 -1.16 6.54 -2.16
CA VAL A 62 -0.84 5.62 -3.24
C VAL A 62 -2.15 5.21 -3.93
N LYS A 63 -2.17 5.36 -5.25
CA LYS A 63 -3.29 5.03 -6.15
C LYS A 63 -3.06 3.76 -6.95
N SER A 64 -1.81 3.34 -7.11
CA SER A 64 -1.49 2.05 -7.72
C SER A 64 -0.10 1.58 -7.31
N VAL A 65 0.01 0.29 -7.01
CA VAL A 65 1.26 -0.45 -6.79
C VAL A 65 0.96 -1.92 -7.04
N LEU A 66 1.90 -2.67 -7.61
CA LEU A 66 1.71 -4.11 -7.78
C LEU A 66 1.75 -4.81 -6.42
N PRO A 67 0.90 -5.83 -6.18
CA PRO A 67 0.85 -6.52 -4.88
C PRO A 67 2.19 -7.09 -4.40
N ILE A 68 3.07 -7.51 -5.32
CA ILE A 68 4.41 -8.03 -5.00
C ILE A 68 5.36 -6.95 -4.44
N TYR A 69 5.03 -5.67 -4.64
CA TYR A 69 5.79 -4.51 -4.18
C TYR A 69 5.06 -3.74 -3.07
N GLU A 70 4.05 -4.35 -2.45
CA GLU A 70 3.42 -3.76 -1.27
C GLU A 70 4.27 -3.97 -0.02
N PHE A 71 4.35 -2.94 0.80
CA PHE A 71 5.02 -2.95 2.10
C PHE A 71 4.09 -2.40 3.18
N PHE A 72 4.09 -3.05 4.34
CA PHE A 72 3.42 -2.55 5.54
C PHE A 72 4.25 -2.89 6.77
N ASP A 73 4.56 -1.90 7.59
CA ASP A 73 5.45 -2.02 8.75
C ASP A 73 6.81 -2.67 8.41
N GLY A 74 7.37 -2.31 7.24
CA GLY A 74 8.63 -2.85 6.73
C GLY A 74 8.52 -4.26 6.12
N GLN A 75 7.37 -4.93 6.21
CA GLN A 75 7.18 -6.26 5.64
C GLN A 75 6.69 -6.18 4.19
N GLN A 76 7.46 -6.79 3.27
CA GLN A 76 7.06 -6.97 1.87
C GLN A 76 5.95 -8.02 1.75
N GLN A 77 5.00 -7.81 0.83
CA GLN A 77 3.83 -8.67 0.62
C GLN A 77 3.11 -8.99 1.93
N PRO A 78 2.63 -7.96 2.65
CA PRO A 78 1.99 -8.15 3.94
C PRO A 78 0.74 -9.03 3.80
N LEU A 79 0.46 -9.80 4.85
CA LEU A 79 -0.74 -10.63 4.91
C LEU A 79 -1.99 -9.76 4.87
N LYS A 80 -2.93 -10.09 3.98
CA LYS A 80 -4.21 -9.38 3.86
C LYS A 80 -5.37 -10.27 4.28
N GLN A 81 -6.30 -9.68 5.00
CA GLN A 81 -7.55 -10.29 5.44
C GLN A 81 -8.72 -9.74 4.62
N THR A 82 -9.80 -10.50 4.53
CA THR A 82 -11.00 -10.08 3.80
C THR A 82 -12.00 -9.44 4.76
N PHE A 83 -12.30 -8.16 4.54
CA PHE A 83 -13.30 -7.41 5.29
C PHE A 83 -14.53 -7.15 4.42
N LYS A 84 -15.72 -7.31 5.00
CA LYS A 84 -16.98 -6.80 4.47
C LYS A 84 -17.36 -5.54 5.24
N ILE A 85 -17.48 -4.43 4.53
CA ILE A 85 -17.85 -3.12 5.08
C ILE A 85 -19.23 -2.75 4.55
N VAL A 86 -20.15 -2.46 5.45
CA VAL A 86 -21.49 -1.95 5.13
C VAL A 86 -21.53 -0.48 5.47
N PHE A 87 -21.95 0.35 4.52
CA PHE A 87 -21.96 1.81 4.68
C PHE A 87 -23.17 2.43 3.97
N GLU A 88 -23.44 3.69 4.32
CA GLU A 88 -24.47 4.52 3.70
C GLU A 88 -23.81 5.58 2.82
N LYS A 89 -24.21 5.64 1.54
CA LYS A 89 -23.86 6.70 0.58
C LYS A 89 -25.14 7.11 -0.14
N GLU A 90 -25.42 8.40 -0.20
CA GLU A 90 -26.61 8.96 -0.87
C GLU A 90 -27.93 8.31 -0.40
N ASN A 91 -28.09 8.15 0.93
CA ASN A 91 -29.23 7.49 1.57
C ASN A 91 -29.48 6.04 1.12
N LYS A 92 -28.48 5.39 0.51
CA LYS A 92 -28.51 3.98 0.12
C LYS A 92 -27.50 3.18 0.93
N LYS A 93 -27.96 2.02 1.40
CA LYS A 93 -27.10 1.03 2.06
C LYS A 93 -26.32 0.26 1.00
N ASN A 94 -25.01 0.28 1.12
CA ASN A 94 -24.07 -0.38 0.23
C ASN A 94 -23.22 -1.37 1.03
N SER A 95 -22.67 -2.37 0.33
CA SER A 95 -21.69 -3.29 0.90
C SER A 95 -20.48 -3.43 -0.01
N PHE A 96 -19.29 -3.43 0.58
CA PHE A 96 -18.04 -3.55 -0.13
C PHE A 96 -17.15 -4.58 0.55
N THR A 97 -16.62 -5.51 -0.23
CA THR A 97 -15.69 -6.55 0.23
C THR A 97 -14.29 -6.18 -0.23
N VAL A 98 -13.31 -6.19 0.68
CA VAL A 98 -11.95 -5.72 0.40
C VAL A 98 -10.90 -6.55 1.10
N LEU A 99 -9.75 -6.71 0.44
CA LEU A 99 -8.53 -7.27 1.02
C LEU A 99 -7.69 -6.16 1.65
N ALA A 100 -7.41 -6.26 2.94
CA ALA A 100 -6.66 -5.26 3.67
C ALA A 100 -5.78 -5.87 4.76
N VAL A 101 -4.65 -5.21 5.06
CA VAL A 101 -3.72 -5.64 6.12
C VAL A 101 -4.35 -5.56 7.52
N ASP A 102 -5.23 -4.58 7.74
CA ASP A 102 -6.01 -4.42 8.97
C ASP A 102 -7.33 -3.68 8.69
N LEU A 103 -8.12 -3.47 9.75
CA LEU A 103 -9.38 -2.75 9.66
C LEU A 103 -9.19 -1.27 9.29
N ALA A 104 -8.13 -0.62 9.77
CA ALA A 104 -7.87 0.80 9.49
C ALA A 104 -7.63 1.02 8.00
N HIS A 105 -6.85 0.12 7.38
CA HIS A 105 -6.62 0.06 5.96
C HIS A 105 -7.92 -0.20 5.19
N ALA A 106 -8.71 -1.20 5.60
CA ALA A 106 -10.00 -1.50 4.96
C ALA A 106 -10.94 -0.29 4.94
N LEU A 107 -11.04 0.44 6.06
CA LEU A 107 -11.83 1.65 6.17
C LEU A 107 -11.27 2.78 5.28
N GLN A 108 -9.95 2.94 5.22
CA GLN A 108 -9.32 3.94 4.37
C GLN A 108 -9.60 3.70 2.88
N LEU A 109 -9.61 2.43 2.45
CA LEU A 109 -9.98 2.06 1.09
C LEU A 109 -11.42 2.45 0.76
N VAL A 110 -12.36 2.15 1.66
CA VAL A 110 -13.76 2.55 1.50
C VAL A 110 -13.91 4.07 1.44
N ARG A 111 -13.25 4.79 2.34
CA ARG A 111 -13.29 6.27 2.34
C ARG A 111 -12.71 6.87 1.07
N GLY A 112 -11.64 6.27 0.53
CA GLY A 112 -11.00 6.72 -0.70
C GLY A 112 -11.79 6.43 -1.98
N LEU A 113 -12.64 5.39 -1.99
CA LEU A 113 -13.45 5.00 -3.15
C LEU A 113 -14.85 5.62 -3.14
N TYR A 114 -15.41 5.91 -1.96
CA TYR A 114 -16.80 6.30 -1.80
C TYR A 114 -16.99 7.69 -1.17
N ASP A 115 -15.94 8.53 -1.14
CA ASP A 115 -15.97 9.91 -0.64
C ASP A 115 -16.43 10.01 0.82
N ASN A 116 -15.72 9.30 1.69
CA ASN A 116 -15.96 9.29 3.13
C ASN A 116 -17.41 8.92 3.55
N PRO A 117 -17.89 7.71 3.21
CA PRO A 117 -19.26 7.31 3.53
C PRO A 117 -19.44 7.06 5.03
N LYS A 118 -20.70 7.09 5.48
CA LYS A 118 -21.05 6.72 6.86
C LYS A 118 -21.00 5.21 7.01
N VAL A 119 -20.00 4.70 7.71
CA VAL A 119 -19.85 3.27 7.97
C VAL A 119 -20.88 2.82 9.00
N LEU A 120 -21.62 1.75 8.68
CA LEU A 120 -22.67 1.18 9.52
C LEU A 120 -22.19 -0.07 10.25
N SER A 121 -21.46 -0.96 9.57
CA SER A 121 -20.86 -2.14 10.19
C SER A 121 -19.65 -2.66 9.42
N THR A 122 -18.81 -3.41 10.13
CA THR A 122 -17.60 -4.03 9.59
C THR A 122 -17.53 -5.48 10.07
N THR A 123 -17.25 -6.41 9.17
CA THR A 123 -17.15 -7.84 9.47
C THR A 123 -15.89 -8.42 8.84
N LEU A 124 -15.05 -9.08 9.63
CA LEU A 124 -13.97 -9.93 9.13
C LEU A 124 -14.59 -11.22 8.60
N ILE A 125 -14.49 -11.48 7.30
CA ILE A 125 -15.12 -12.65 6.65
C ILE A 125 -14.11 -13.71 6.20
N GLY A 126 -12.81 -13.40 6.16
CA GLY A 126 -11.75 -14.35 5.82
C GLY A 126 -10.42 -13.97 6.44
N LYS A 127 -9.74 -14.95 7.06
CA LYS A 127 -8.38 -14.77 7.58
C LYS A 127 -7.38 -14.79 6.42
N ALA A 128 -6.21 -14.20 6.63
CA ALA A 128 -5.17 -14.16 5.63
C ALA A 128 -4.66 -15.58 5.35
N GLU A 129 -4.88 -16.06 4.13
CA GLU A 129 -4.18 -17.23 3.61
C GLU A 129 -2.89 -16.73 2.95
N LYS A 130 -1.74 -17.31 3.30
CA LYS A 130 -0.53 -17.11 2.50
C LYS A 130 -0.88 -17.53 1.08
N SER A 131 -0.73 -16.64 0.11
CA SER A 131 -0.78 -17.02 -1.30
C SER A 131 0.33 -18.05 -1.54
N SER A 132 0.02 -19.33 -1.38
CA SER A 132 0.96 -20.38 -1.69
C SER A 132 1.12 -20.33 -3.20
N ASN A 133 2.27 -19.87 -3.67
CA ASN A 133 2.72 -20.20 -5.01
C ASN A 133 2.86 -21.72 -5.06
N ARG A 134 1.77 -22.44 -5.37
CA ARG A 134 1.88 -23.73 -6.03
C ARG A 134 2.33 -23.42 -7.45
N GLY A 135 3.63 -23.15 -7.59
CA GLY A 135 4.29 -23.37 -8.86
C GLY A 135 4.04 -24.82 -9.22
N ASN A 136 3.34 -25.03 -10.33
CA ASN A 136 3.31 -26.31 -11.01
C ASN A 136 4.77 -26.66 -11.34
N ALA A 137 5.38 -27.49 -10.50
CA ALA A 137 6.52 -28.30 -10.90
C ALA A 137 5.97 -29.36 -11.84
N VAL A 138 5.93 -29.04 -13.13
CA VAL A 138 5.89 -30.04 -14.20
C VAL A 138 7.34 -30.42 -14.44
N CYS A 139 7.73 -31.59 -13.94
CA CYS A 139 8.79 -32.41 -14.50
C CYS A 139 8.15 -33.74 -14.86
#